data_AF-A0A354U9Q7-F1
#
_entry.id   AF-A0A354U9Q7-F1
#
_cell.length_a   1.000
_cell.length_b   1.000
_cell.length_c   1.000
_cell.angle_alpha   90.00
_cell.angle_beta   90.00
_cell.angle_gamma   90.00
#
_symmetry.space_group_name_H-M   'P 1'
#
loop_
_entity.id
_entity.type
_entity.pdbx_description
1 polymer ?
#
loop_
_entity_poly.entity_id
_entity_poly.type
_entity_poly.pdbx_seq_one_letter_code
_entity_poly.pdbx_strand_id
1 'polypeptide(L)'
;MNNITIHDLAKIAGVNPSTVSRALRGDPRVRQSTRDRVTELAAQYGYIPNLNARNLADGRTRMIALLMGSLEYNMEREAAV
;
A
#
# COMPACT_ATOMS: atom_id res chain seq x y z
N MET A 1 11.04 -16.33 4.77
CA MET A 1 11.47 -15.44 3.68
C MET A 1 11.70 -14.06 4.26
N ASN A 2 12.88 -13.47 4.03
CA ASN A 2 13.22 -12.15 4.58
C ASN A 2 12.67 -11.08 3.62
N ASN A 3 11.56 -10.45 3.98
CA ASN A 3 10.97 -9.38 3.17
C ASN A 3 11.89 -8.14 3.20
N ILE A 4 12.19 -7.60 2.02
CA ILE A 4 12.93 -6.34 1.93
C ILE A 4 12.13 -5.21 2.58
N THR A 5 12.79 -4.39 3.40
CA THR A 5 12.15 -3.26 4.08
C THR A 5 12.40 -1.95 3.34
N ILE A 6 11.69 -0.88 3.73
CA ILE A 6 11.94 0.47 3.20
C ILE A 6 13.36 0.97 3.53
N HIS A 7 13.94 0.50 4.64
CA HIS A 7 15.30 0.85 5.05
C HIS A 7 16.35 0.18 4.16
N ASP A 8 16.09 -1.07 3.75
CA ASP A 8 16.98 -1.79 2.83
C ASP A 8 16.91 -1.16 1.44
N LEU A 9 15.71 -0.85 0.96
CA LEU A 9 15.52 -0.15 -0.31
C LEU A 9 16.22 1.22 -0.31
N ALA A 10 16.15 1.95 0.81
CA ALA A 10 16.83 3.24 1.00
C ALA A 10 18.36 3.12 0.91
N LYS A 11 18.94 2.08 1.52
CA LYS A 11 20.38 1.79 1.41
C LYS A 11 20.80 1.50 -0.02
N ILE A 12 20.04 0.66 -0.75
CA ILE A 12 20.32 0.32 -2.15
C ILE A 12 20.16 1.55 -3.07
N ALA A 13 19.14 2.35 -2.83
CA ALA A 13 18.87 3.57 -3.60
C ALA A 13 19.85 4.72 -3.28
N GLY A 14 20.56 4.66 -2.15
CA GLY A 14 21.48 5.72 -1.69
C GLY A 14 20.76 6.98 -1.20
N VAL A 15 19.54 6.84 -0.67
CA VAL A 15 18.73 7.97 -0.18
C VAL A 15 18.17 7.70 1.21
N ASN A 16 17.59 8.72 1.85
CA ASN A 16 16.93 8.54 3.14
C ASN A 16 15.61 7.74 2.99
N PRO A 17 15.20 6.92 3.99
CA PRO A 17 13.90 6.23 3.97
C PRO A 17 12.70 7.15 3.73
N SER A 18 12.75 8.39 4.23
CA SER A 18 11.70 9.39 3.98
C SER A 18 11.64 9.82 2.50
N THR A 19 12.76 9.83 1.79
CA THR A 19 12.83 10.07 0.34
C THR A 19 12.22 8.90 -0.43
N VAL A 20 12.51 7.66 -0.03
CA VAL A 20 11.86 6.46 -0.60
C VAL A 20 10.34 6.53 -0.41
N SER A 21 9.88 6.82 0.80
CA SER A 21 8.45 6.97 1.11
C SER A 21 7.77 8.04 0.25
N ARG A 22 8.43 9.20 0.07
CA ARG A 22 7.93 10.29 -0.77
C ARG A 22 7.95 9.91 -2.26
N ALA A 23 9.00 9.25 -2.72
CA ALA A 23 9.16 8.79 -4.09
C ALA A 23 8.04 7.82 -4.48
N LEU A 24 7.80 6.81 -3.66
CA LEU A 24 6.74 5.80 -3.88
C LEU A 24 5.32 6.39 -3.75
N ARG A 25 5.15 7.52 -3.07
CA ARG A 25 3.88 8.29 -3.05
C ARG A 25 3.74 9.27 -4.22
N GLY A 26 4.75 9.40 -5.08
CA GLY A 26 4.74 10.37 -6.17
C GLY A 26 4.84 11.84 -5.70
N ASP A 27 5.44 12.11 -4.55
CA ASP A 27 5.57 13.48 -4.02
C ASP A 27 6.34 14.36 -5.02
N PRO A 28 5.79 15.53 -5.43
CA PRO A 28 6.41 16.40 -6.44
C PRO A 28 7.76 16.96 -6.01
N ARG A 29 8.06 16.99 -4.70
CA ARG A 29 9.34 17.46 -4.15
C ARG A 29 10.51 16.51 -4.40
N VAL A 30 10.25 15.26 -4.79
CA VAL A 30 11.27 14.30 -5.17
C VAL A 30 11.55 14.43 -6.67
N ARG A 31 12.83 14.49 -7.07
CA ARG A 31 13.22 14.54 -8.48
C ARG A 31 12.67 13.33 -9.23
N GLN A 32 12.24 13.53 -10.48
CA GLN A 32 11.69 12.45 -11.30
C GLN A 32 12.67 11.27 -11.41
N SER A 33 13.95 11.55 -11.67
CA SER A 33 15.00 10.52 -11.74
C SER A 33 15.11 9.67 -10.46
N THR A 34 14.91 10.26 -9.28
CA THR A 34 14.89 9.53 -8.00
C THR A 34 13.62 8.71 -7.85
N ARG A 35 12.47 9.21 -8.31
CA ARG A 35 11.20 8.45 -8.33
C ARG A 35 11.32 7.21 -9.19
N ASP A 36 11.87 7.36 -10.39
CA ASP A 36 12.01 6.26 -11.35
C ASP A 36 12.94 5.18 -10.80
N ARG A 37 14.13 5.58 -10.32
CA ARG A 37 15.10 4.67 -9.70
C ARG A 37 14.51 3.91 -8.50
N VAL A 38 13.80 4.59 -7.60
CA VAL A 38 13.20 3.95 -6.42
C VAL A 38 12.09 2.98 -6.82
N THR A 39 11.30 3.32 -7.84
CA THR A 39 10.21 2.48 -8.34
C THR A 39 10.76 1.21 -9.01
N GLU A 40 11.81 1.35 -9.80
CA GLU A 40 12.52 0.23 -10.43
C GLU A 40 13.11 -0.72 -9.40
N LEU A 41 13.83 -0.19 -8.40
CA LEU A 41 14.37 -0.99 -7.30
C LEU A 41 13.25 -1.68 -6.49
N ALA A 42 12.15 -0.98 -6.21
CA ALA A 42 11.03 -1.58 -5.48
C ALA A 42 10.45 -2.79 -6.24
N ALA A 43 10.30 -2.68 -7.56
CA ALA A 43 9.84 -3.78 -8.42
C ALA A 43 10.87 -4.92 -8.48
N GLN A 44 12.15 -4.59 -8.69
CA GLN A 44 13.24 -5.56 -8.81
C GLN A 44 13.40 -6.44 -7.57
N TYR A 45 13.27 -5.84 -6.38
CA TYR A 45 13.46 -6.53 -5.11
C TYR A 45 12.15 -7.01 -4.47
N GLY A 46 11.01 -6.82 -5.14
CA GLY A 46 9.70 -7.24 -4.64
C GLY A 46 9.26 -6.52 -3.35
N TYR A 47 9.60 -5.24 -3.21
CA TYR A 47 9.18 -4.44 -2.06
C TYR A 47 7.66 -4.20 -2.10
N ILE A 48 6.96 -4.64 -1.05
CA ILE A 48 5.53 -4.40 -0.87
C ILE A 48 5.35 -3.42 0.31
N PRO A 49 4.75 -2.23 0.07
CA PRO A 49 4.48 -1.27 1.14
C PRO A 49 3.55 -1.85 2.21
N ASN A 50 3.89 -1.63 3.48
CA ASN A 50 2.99 -1.97 4.59
C ASN A 50 1.88 -0.92 4.70
N LEU A 51 0.67 -1.28 4.27
CA LEU A 51 -0.50 -0.38 4.30
C LEU A 51 -0.89 0.04 5.72
N ASN A 52 -0.75 -0.83 6.72
CA ASN A 52 -1.08 -0.47 8.11
C ASN A 52 -0.12 0.59 8.65
N ALA A 53 1.18 0.43 8.42
CA ALA A 53 2.18 1.43 8.79
C ALA A 53 1.96 2.76 8.06
N ARG A 54 1.61 2.69 6.77
CA ARG A 54 1.26 3.87 5.97
C ARG A 54 0.03 4.58 6.51
N ASN A 55 -1.04 3.85 6.80
CA ASN A 55 -2.29 4.40 7.32
C ASN A 55 -2.08 5.06 8.69
N LEU A 56 -1.22 4.48 9.54
CA LEU A 56 -0.83 5.07 10.82
C LEU A 56 -0.09 6.40 10.62
N ALA A 57 0.88 6.44 9.70
CA ALA A 57 1.63 7.66 9.38
C ALA A 57 0.77 8.74 8.71
N ASP A 58 -0.17 8.34 7.84
CA ASP A 58 -1.12 9.25 7.18
C ASP A 58 -2.29 9.65 8.11
N GLY A 59 -2.45 9.00 9.27
CA GLY A 59 -3.55 9.21 10.22
C GLY A 59 -4.93 8.85 9.68
N ARG A 60 -5.00 8.11 8.56
CA ARG A 60 -6.24 7.79 7.84
C ARG A 60 -6.10 6.44 7.14
N THR A 61 -7.10 5.57 7.27
CA THR A 61 -7.08 4.22 6.67
C THR A 61 -7.69 4.16 5.27
N ARG A 62 -8.50 5.17 4.89
CA ARG A 62 -9.34 5.16 3.66
C ARG A 62 -10.22 3.91 3.53
N MET A 63 -10.52 3.25 4.65
CA MET A 63 -11.33 2.04 4.70
C MET A 63 -12.82 2.42 4.72
N ILE A 64 -13.62 1.80 3.86
CA ILE A 64 -15.08 1.85 3.92
C ILE A 64 -15.55 0.53 4.52
N ALA A 65 -16.15 0.59 5.71
CA ALA A 65 -16.75 -0.59 6.33
C ALA A 65 -18.19 -0.73 5.83
N LEU A 66 -18.51 -1.89 5.23
CA LEU A 66 -19.87 -2.26 4.86
C LEU A 66 -20.43 -3.18 5.92
N LEU A 67 -21.54 -2.77 6.52
CA LEU A 67 -22.30 -3.57 7.48
C LEU A 67 -23.56 -4.04 6.76
N MET A 68 -23.68 -5.35 6.55
CA MET A 68 -24.83 -5.97 5.92
C MET A 68 -25.32 -7.14 6.75
N GLY A 69 -26.59 -7.48 6.59
CA GLY A 69 -27.17 -8.69 7.17
C GLY A 69 -26.56 -9.95 6.54
N SER A 70 -27.16 -11.11 6.87
CA SER A 70 -26.77 -12.40 6.29
C SER A 70 -26.53 -12.30 4.78
N LEU A 71 -25.37 -12.80 4.32
CA LEU A 71 -25.06 -12.99 2.90
C LEU A 71 -25.89 -14.13 2.29
N GLU A 72 -26.47 -14.98 3.14
CA GLU A 72 -27.41 -16.03 2.76
C GLU A 72 -28.82 -15.46 2.84
N TYR A 73 -29.33 -14.95 1.72
CA TYR A 73 -30.74 -14.68 1.53
C TYR A 73 -31.32 -15.74 0.61
N ASN A 74 -31.94 -16.79 1.17
CA ASN A 74 -32.64 -17.79 0.38
C ASN A 74 -33.91 -17.16 -0.21
N MET A 75 -33.89 -16.92 -1.52
CA MET A 75 -34.99 -16.30 -2.27
C MET A 75 -36.27 -17.16 -2.41
N GLU A 76 -36.32 -18.36 -1.81
CA GLU A 76 -37.43 -19.30 -2.07
C GLU A 76 -38.67 -19.11 -1.18
N ARG A 77 -38.70 -18.12 -0.29
CA ARG A 77 -39.89 -17.85 0.55
C ARG A 77 -40.81 -16.79 -0.05
N GLU A 78 -41.17 -16.93 -1.32
CA GLU A 78 -42.31 -16.19 -1.90
C GLU A 78 -43.26 -17.07 -2.73
N ALA A 79 -43.07 -18.40 -2.75
CA ALA A 79 -43.96 -19.34 -3.45
C ALA A 79 -44.66 -20.35 -2.51
N ALA A 80 -44.85 -20.00 -1.24
CA ALA A 80 -45.76 -20.74 -0.36
C ALA A 80 -47.04 -19.92 -0.19
N VAL A 81 -47.94 -20.16 -1.14
CA VAL A 81 -49.40 -19.96 -1.08
C VAL A 81 -49.98 -20.46 0.25
#